data_AF-A0A6M0CS35-F1
#
_entry.id   AF-A0A6M0CS35-F1
#
_cell.length_a   1.000
_cell.length_b   1.000
_cell.length_c   1.000
_cell.angle_alpha   90.00
_cell.angle_beta   90.00
_cell.angle_gamma   90.00
#
_symmetry.space_group_name_H-M   'P 1'
#
loop_
_entity.id
_entity.type
_entity.pdbx_description
1 polymer ?
#
loop_
_entity_poly.entity_id
_entity_poly.type
_entity_poly.pdbx_seq_one_letter_code
_entity_poly.pdbx_strand_id
1 'polypeptide(L)' 'MTPSITPTLLHTWLFDGEEIALFDLREHGQYGEAHLFYAVNLPYSQLELDAPRLAPNPAVRVVVYDA' A
#
# COMPACT_ATOMS: atom_id res chain seq x y z
N MET A 1 -9.01 14.87 7.09
CA MET A 1 -7.83 14.91 6.20
C MET A 1 -7.03 13.65 6.48
N THR A 2 -6.81 12.80 5.48
CA THR A 2 -5.98 11.61 5.64
C THR A 2 -4.51 12.06 5.69
N PRO A 3 -3.71 11.60 6.67
CA PRO A 3 -2.30 11.96 6.73
C PRO A 3 -1.56 11.41 5.49
N SER A 4 -0.70 12.23 4.89
CA SER A 4 0.20 11.82 3.83
C SER A 4 1.64 11.74 4.35
N ILE A 5 2.45 10.91 3.69
CA ILE A 5 3.86 10.70 4.03
C ILE A 5 4.74 11.01 2.83
N THR A 6 6.01 11.28 3.07
CA THR A 6 7.00 11.48 2.00
C THR A 6 7.60 10.14 1.55
N PRO A 7 8.11 10.05 0.30
CA PRO A 7 8.84 8.86 -0.16
C PRO A 7 10.03 8.49 0.73
N THR A 8 10.74 9.47 1.30
CA THR A 8 11.84 9.23 2.23
C THR A 8 11.39 8.57 3.53
N LEU A 9 10.23 8.99 4.07
CA LEU A 9 9.66 8.37 5.25
C LEU A 9 9.17 6.96 4.95
N LEU A 10 8.49 6.75 3.81
CA LEU A 10 8.10 5.43 3.35
C LEU A 10 9.31 4.50 3.21
N HIS A 11 10.40 4.97 2.59
CA HIS A 11 11.63 4.19 2.49
C HIS A 11 12.15 3.79 3.86
N THR A 12 12.18 4.70 4.84
CA THR A 12 12.59 4.38 6.21
C THR A 12 11.71 3.27 6.80
N TRP A 13 10.40 3.38 6.64
CA TRP A 13 9.42 2.41 7.11
C TRP A 13 9.49 1.04 6.43
N LEU A 14 9.96 0.97 5.19
CA LEU A 14 10.17 -0.30 4.50
C LEU A 14 11.38 -1.08 5.04
N PHE A 15 12.26 -0.43 5.80
CA PHE A 15 13.52 -1.01 6.29
C PHE A 15 13.68 -0.88 7.82
N ASP A 16 12.65 -0.49 8.56
CA ASP A 16 12.69 -0.36 10.02
C ASP A 16 12.46 -1.70 10.77
N GLY A 17 12.07 -2.76 10.05
CA GLY A 17 11.84 -4.09 10.60
C GLY A 17 10.41 -4.32 11.11
N GLU A 18 9.54 -3.31 11.04
CA GLU A 18 8.14 -3.40 11.43
C GLU A 18 7.25 -3.88 10.27
N GLU A 19 6.11 -4.47 10.62
CA GLU A 19 5.14 -4.93 9.62
C GLU A 19 4.47 -3.73 8.91
N ILE A 20 4.43 -3.77 7.57
CA ILE A 20 3.83 -2.73 6.74
C ILE A 20 3.06 -3.35 5.57
N ALA A 21 1.83 -2.88 5.36
CA ALA A 21 1.02 -3.18 4.20
C ALA A 21 1.06 -1.97 3.24
N LEU A 22 1.71 -2.14 2.10
CA LEU A 22 1.83 -1.12 1.05
C LEU A 22 0.93 -1.49 -0.13
N PHE A 23 -0.11 -0.70 -0.37
CA PHE A 23 -1.11 -0.96 -1.40
C PHE A 23 -1.08 0.07 -2.53
N ASP A 24 -1.10 -0.43 -3.76
CA ASP A 24 -1.31 0.35 -4.98
C ASP A 24 -2.80 0.33 -5.33
N LEU A 25 -3.47 1.47 -5.23
CA LEU A 25 -4.92 1.60 -5.46
C LEU A 25 -5.30 1.72 -6.94
N ARG A 26 -4.31 1.78 -7.84
CA ARG A 26 -4.56 1.94 -9.27
C ARG A 26 -5.13 0.65 -9.86
N GLU A 27 -5.98 0.80 -10.86
CA GLU A 27 -6.56 -0.31 -11.59
C GLU A 27 -5.50 -1.07 -12.41
N HIS A 28 -5.79 -2.33 -12.75
CA HIS A 28 -4.85 -3.26 -13.38
C HIS A 28 -4.19 -2.74 -14.67
N GLY A 29 -4.79 -1.76 -15.35
CA GLY A 29 -4.22 -1.13 -16.54
C GLY A 29 -3.03 -0.18 -16.27
N GLN A 30 -2.82 0.27 -15.03
CA GLN A 30 -1.75 1.20 -14.63
C GLN A 30 -0.65 0.53 -13.79
N TYR A 31 -0.93 -0.61 -13.16
CA TYR A 31 0.05 -1.35 -12.34
C TYR A 31 1.20 -1.96 -13.18
N GLY A 32 0.95 -2.29 -14.45
CA GLY A 32 1.94 -2.92 -15.34
C GLY A 32 3.04 -2.00 -15.89
N GLU A 33 2.90 -0.67 -15.75
CA GLU A 33 3.85 0.31 -16.30
C GLU A 33 4.97 0.64 -15.30
N ALA A 34 4.64 0.76 -14.01
CA ALA A 34 5.59 0.90 -12.90
C ALA A 34 4.85 0.75 -11.56
N HIS A 35 5.43 0.04 -10.60
CA HIS A 35 4.93 -0.02 -9.23
C HIS A 35 6.11 -0.02 -8.24
N LEU A 36 5.86 0.36 -6.98
CA LEU A 36 6.86 0.21 -5.93
C LEU A 36 7.14 -1.28 -5.71
N PHE A 37 8.40 -1.66 -5.54
CA PHE A 37 8.81 -3.08 -5.48
C PHE A 37 8.05 -3.89 -4.41
N TYR A 38 7.78 -3.29 -3.25
CA TYR A 38 7.06 -3.92 -2.15
C TYR A 38 5.54 -3.71 -2.17
N ALA A 39 5.00 -3.04 -3.19
CA ALA A 39 3.57 -2.76 -3.26
C ALA A 39 2.77 -3.95 -3.79
N VAL A 40 1.65 -4.22 -3.12
CA VAL A 40 0.62 -5.15 -3.58
C VAL A 40 -0.47 -4.34 -4.28
N ASN A 41 -0.88 -4.77 -5.48
CA ASN A 41 -2.02 -4.16 -6.14
C ASN A 41 -3.31 -4.46 -5.36
N LEU A 42 -4.03 -3.42 -4.98
CA LEU A 42 -5.32 -3.47 -4.32
C LEU A 42 -6.19 -2.37 -4.93
N PRO A 43 -6.76 -2.60 -6.11
CA PRO A 43 -7.54 -1.58 -6.81
C PRO A 43 -8.66 -1.04 -5.93
N TYR A 44 -8.97 0.24 -6.08
CA TYR A 44 -10.01 0.91 -5.29
C TYR A 44 -11.34 0.14 -5.34
N SER A 45 -11.66 -0.49 -6.48
CA SER A 45 -12.86 -1.30 -6.69
C SER A 45 -12.95 -2.59 -5.87
N GLN A 46 -11.86 -3.05 -5.25
CA GLN A 46 -11.79 -4.28 -4.44
C GLN A 46 -11.31 -4.03 -3.00
N LEU A 47 -11.02 -2.79 -2.64
CA LEU A 47 -10.35 -2.43 -1.38
C LEU A 47 -11.02 -3.03 -0.15
N GLU A 48 -12.33 -2.86 0.01
CA GLU A 48 -13.07 -3.34 1.19
C GLU A 48 -13.16 -4.87 1.26
N LEU A 49 -13.10 -5.54 0.11
CA LEU A 49 -13.19 -7.00 0.03
C LEU A 49 -11.86 -7.66 0.35
N ASP A 50 -10.76 -7.08 -0.17
CA ASP A 50 -9.45 -7.71 -0.14
C ASP A 50 -8.53 -7.17 0.96
N ALA A 51 -8.72 -5.94 1.46
CA ALA A 51 -7.87 -5.39 2.51
C ALA A 51 -7.80 -6.28 3.77
N PRO A 52 -8.91 -6.82 4.32
CA PRO A 52 -8.83 -7.68 5.50
C PRO A 52 -8.10 -9.00 5.25
N ARG A 53 -8.10 -9.47 4.00
CA ARG A 53 -7.41 -10.69 3.59
C ARG A 53 -5.91 -10.44 3.39
N LEU A 54 -5.54 -9.30 2.83
CA LEU A 54 -4.15 -8.93 2.52
C LEU A 54 -3.40 -8.35 3.73
N ALA A 55 -4.11 -7.66 4.62
CA ALA A 55 -3.61 -7.07 5.86
C ALA A 55 -4.48 -7.51 7.05
N PRO A 56 -4.39 -8.79 7.46
CA PRO A 56 -5.26 -9.35 8.50
C PRO A 56 -4.94 -8.84 9.91
N ASN A 57 -3.72 -8.33 10.14
CA ASN A 57 -3.34 -7.74 11.42
C ASN A 57 -3.91 -6.32 11.52
N PRO A 58 -4.86 -6.02 12.43
CA PRO A 58 -5.45 -4.69 12.53
C PRO A 58 -4.48 -3.62 13.07
N ALA A 59 -3.34 -4.04 13.63
CA ALA A 59 -2.29 -3.14 14.10
C ALA A 59 -1.23 -2.83 13.03
N VAL A 60 -1.30 -3.45 11.84
CA VAL A 60 -0.31 -3.23 10.79
C VAL A 60 -0.31 -1.80 10.30
N ARG A 61 0.86 -1.27 9.99
CA ARG A 61 0.99 0.02 9.34
C ARG A 61 0.49 -0.09 7.91
N VAL A 62 -0.59 0.60 7.57
CA VAL A 62 -1.14 0.62 6.20
C VAL A 62 -0.72 1.90 5.48
N VAL A 63 -0.16 1.75 4.28
CA VAL A 63 0.15 2.84 3.36
C VAL A 63 -0.50 2.53 2.02
N VAL A 64 -1.18 3.53 1.45
CA VAL A 64 -1.81 3.44 0.13
C VAL A 64 -1.22 4.52 -0.79
N TYR A 65 -1.15 4.26 -2.09
CA TYR A 65 -0.82 5.26 -3.11
C TYR A 65 -1.61 5.03 -4.40
N ASP A 66 -1.77 6.08 -5.19
CA ASP A 66 -2.57 6.09 -6.42
C ASP A 66 -1.91 6.86 -7.60
N ALA A 67 -0.67 7.33 -7.44
CA ALA A 67 0.10 8.09 -8.42
C ALA A 67 1.33 7.31 -8.91
#